data_AF-A0A6F8XYC5-F1
#
_entry.id   AF-A0A6F8XYC5-F1
#
_cell.length_a   1.000
_cell.length_b   1.000
_cell.length_c   1.000
_cell.angle_alpha   90.00
_cell.angle_beta   90.00
_cell.angle_gamma   90.00
#
_symmetry.space_group_name_H-M   'P 1'
#
loop_
_entity.id
_entity.type
_entity.pdbx_description
1 polymer ?
#
loop_
_entity_poly.entity_id
_entity_poly.type
_entity_poly.pdbx_seq_one_letter_code
_entity_poly.pdbx_strand_id
1 'polypeptide(L)'
;MKHPVTLFTAQWADLPFEEVCKLAAGWGFDGLEIACKSQHLDVDRALEDEEYLRGRKEILDRYGLRVWTLSNHAQGQLVCDDPLDFRHQNIAGSRTWGDGDPEGVRARAAEQVKKTAILARKLGAGVVTGFTGSKIWRYVAMYPPVPEEVIDDGYADFARRWNPIMDVFDSEGVRFALEVHPSEIAYDYWTTARTLEAIDRRSAFGINWDPSHMMWQDIDPANFIVDFADRIYHVDCKDTRIRAKDGRVGRLGSHLPWGSPGAAGTSSRPVRATSRSRTRSARWPRSATTAPSPSSGRMPG
;
A
#
# COMPACT_ATOMS: atom_id res chain seq x y z
N MET A 1 -10.23 -10.05 20.02
CA MET A 1 -9.64 -8.70 20.08
C MET A 1 -10.18 -7.90 18.90
N LYS A 2 -10.44 -6.60 19.05
CA LYS A 2 -10.77 -5.72 17.92
C LYS A 2 -9.46 -5.43 17.17
N HIS A 3 -9.44 -5.56 15.85
CA HIS A 3 -8.28 -5.17 15.04
C HIS A 3 -8.12 -3.64 15.09
N PRO A 4 -6.90 -3.11 15.30
CA PRO A 4 -6.68 -1.66 15.30
C PRO A 4 -6.95 -1.09 13.90
N VAL A 5 -7.59 0.07 13.85
CA VAL A 5 -7.82 0.83 12.62
C VAL A 5 -6.96 2.10 12.68
N THR A 6 -6.04 2.24 11.73
CA THR A 6 -5.06 3.33 11.69
C THR A 6 -5.30 4.27 10.52
N LEU A 7 -4.88 5.53 10.67
CA LEU A 7 -4.87 6.51 9.58
C LEU A 7 -3.49 6.55 8.92
N PHE A 8 -3.43 6.32 7.61
CA PHE A 8 -2.22 6.58 6.81
C PHE A 8 -2.01 8.09 6.62
N THR A 9 -0.84 8.56 7.03
CA THR A 9 -0.59 10.00 7.15
C THR A 9 -0.03 10.67 5.88
N ALA A 10 0.37 9.94 4.83
CA ALA A 10 1.03 10.56 3.67
C ALA A 10 0.15 11.55 2.90
N GLN A 11 -1.16 11.32 2.83
CA GLN A 11 -2.14 12.23 2.21
C GLN A 11 -2.40 13.50 3.03
N TRP A 12 -1.86 13.57 4.25
CA TRP A 12 -2.01 14.68 5.19
C TRP A 12 -0.68 15.43 5.40
N ALA A 13 0.31 15.20 4.53
CA ALA A 13 1.65 15.74 4.65
C ALA A 13 1.73 17.27 4.49
N ASP A 14 0.62 17.92 4.13
CA ASP A 14 0.45 19.38 4.13
C ASP A 14 0.12 19.94 5.53
N LEU A 15 -0.28 19.10 6.49
CA LEU A 15 -0.58 19.48 7.86
C LEU A 15 0.60 19.22 8.82
N PRO A 16 0.72 19.97 9.92
CA PRO A 16 1.61 19.60 11.02
C PRO A 16 1.23 18.26 11.65
N PHE A 17 2.23 17.47 12.05
CA PHE A 17 2.02 16.15 12.66
C PHE A 17 1.00 16.14 13.81
N GLU A 18 1.07 17.15 14.69
CA GLU A 18 0.13 17.26 15.81
C GLU A 18 -1.31 17.51 15.35
N GLU A 19 -1.53 18.31 14.30
CA GLU A 19 -2.90 18.53 13.79
C GLU A 19 -3.46 17.24 13.19
N VAL A 20 -2.64 16.44 12.50
CA VAL A 20 -3.05 15.11 12.01
C VAL A 20 -3.41 14.18 13.17
N CYS A 21 -2.63 14.17 14.25
CA CYS A 21 -2.93 13.36 15.45
C CYS A 21 -4.27 13.77 16.08
N LYS A 22 -4.50 15.07 16.24
CA LYS A 22 -5.76 15.60 16.77
C LYS A 22 -6.96 15.19 15.93
N LEU A 23 -6.86 15.30 14.60
CA LEU A 23 -7.91 14.90 13.68
C LEU A 23 -8.17 13.39 13.72
N ALA A 24 -7.11 12.57 13.66
CA ALA A 24 -7.21 11.12 13.69
C ALA A 24 -7.91 10.62 14.97
N ALA A 25 -7.52 11.15 16.13
CA ALA A 25 -8.16 10.84 17.40
C ALA A 25 -9.62 11.30 17.42
N GLY A 26 -9.91 12.50 16.92
CA GLY A 26 -11.29 13.02 16.79
C GLY A 26 -12.19 12.19 15.86
N TRP A 27 -11.61 11.50 14.88
CA TRP A 27 -12.32 10.57 13.99
C TRP A 27 -12.42 9.13 14.54
N GLY A 28 -11.76 8.85 15.66
CA GLY A 28 -11.82 7.56 16.34
C GLY A 28 -10.85 6.50 15.79
N PHE A 29 -9.75 6.91 15.13
CA PHE A 29 -8.66 5.99 14.79
C PHE A 29 -7.93 5.54 16.06
N ASP A 30 -7.48 4.28 16.07
CA ASP A 30 -6.71 3.70 17.18
C ASP A 30 -5.23 4.12 17.14
N GLY A 31 -4.77 4.65 16.01
CA GLY A 31 -3.40 5.08 15.80
C GLY A 31 -3.11 5.55 14.38
N LEU A 32 -1.82 5.65 14.06
CA LEU A 32 -1.33 6.13 12.78
C LEU A 32 -0.41 5.12 12.10
N GLU A 33 -0.52 5.04 10.78
CA GLU A 33 0.60 4.64 9.93
C GLU A 33 1.37 5.90 9.53
N ILE A 34 2.54 6.07 10.13
CA ILE A 34 3.29 7.32 10.01
C ILE A 34 4.17 7.30 8.76
N ALA A 35 3.91 8.23 7.85
CA ALA A 35 4.74 8.47 6.68
C ALA A 35 6.07 9.09 7.10
N CYS A 36 7.16 8.44 6.69
CA CYS A 36 8.54 8.88 6.86
C CYS A 36 8.88 10.05 5.91
N LYS A 37 8.23 11.18 6.15
CA LYS A 37 8.49 12.47 5.52
C LYS A 37 8.87 13.48 6.60
N SER A 38 9.75 14.42 6.29
CA SER A 38 10.26 15.42 7.26
C SER A 38 9.18 16.11 8.09
N GLN A 39 8.02 16.40 7.49
CA GLN A 39 6.87 17.01 8.17
C GLN A 39 6.27 16.13 9.29
N HIS A 40 6.20 14.81 9.10
CA HIS A 40 5.59 13.88 10.05
C HIS A 40 6.66 13.14 10.87
N LEU A 41 7.58 12.46 10.19
CA LEU A 41 8.67 11.72 10.79
C LEU A 41 9.90 11.76 9.89
N ASP A 42 10.85 12.63 10.25
CA ASP A 42 12.19 12.67 9.66
C ASP A 42 13.01 11.51 10.23
N VAL A 43 13.37 10.55 9.37
CA VAL A 43 14.03 9.30 9.80
C VAL A 43 15.41 9.57 10.36
N ASP A 44 16.20 10.41 9.69
CA ASP A 44 17.56 10.69 10.14
C ASP A 44 17.54 11.46 11.45
N ARG A 45 16.73 12.52 11.53
CA ARG A 45 16.61 13.29 12.76
C ARG A 45 16.09 12.42 13.90
N ALA A 46 15.13 11.53 13.66
CA ALA A 46 14.63 10.61 14.69
C ALA A 46 15.69 9.61 15.20
N LEU A 47 16.72 9.30 14.42
CA LEU A 47 17.82 8.44 14.83
C LEU A 47 18.95 9.23 15.51
N GLU A 48 19.12 10.50 15.18
CA GLU A 48 20.21 11.37 15.67
C GLU A 48 19.82 12.23 16.89
N ASP A 49 18.54 12.59 17.01
CA ASP A 49 17.98 13.53 18.01
C ASP A 49 16.90 12.80 18.84
N GLU A 50 17.30 12.34 20.03
CA GLU A 50 16.39 11.64 20.96
C GLU A 50 15.24 12.53 21.44
N GLU A 51 15.45 13.84 21.54
CA GLU A 51 14.42 14.79 21.94
C GLU A 51 13.35 14.92 20.85
N TYR A 52 13.74 14.95 19.57
CA TYR A 52 12.79 14.91 18.46
C TYR A 52 11.91 13.66 18.48
N LEU A 53 12.51 12.48 18.62
CA LEU A 53 11.75 11.23 18.65
C LEU A 53 10.83 11.15 19.88
N ARG A 54 11.32 11.59 21.04
CA ARG A 54 10.50 11.69 22.26
C ARG A 54 9.32 12.64 22.06
N GLY A 55 9.54 13.82 21.47
CA GLY A 55 8.47 14.77 21.18
C GLY A 55 7.39 14.19 20.24
N ARG A 56 7.78 13.35 19.28
CA ARG A 56 6.80 12.61 18.44
C ARG A 56 5.98 11.61 19.24
N LYS A 57 6.60 10.86 20.17
CA LYS A 57 5.91 9.95 21.08
C LYS A 57 4.95 10.70 22.02
N GLU A 58 5.38 11.82 22.60
CA GLU A 58 4.56 12.66 23.47
C GLU A 58 3.31 13.23 22.76
N ILE A 59 3.43 13.60 21.49
CA ILE A 59 2.27 14.01 20.68
C ILE A 59 1.29 12.84 20.52
N LEU A 60 1.76 11.65 20.16
CA LEU A 60 0.91 10.47 20.01
C LEU A 60 0.17 10.14 21.32
N ASP A 61 0.89 10.12 22.44
CA ASP A 61 0.36 9.82 23.77
C ASP A 61 -0.72 10.84 24.19
N ARG A 62 -0.52 12.14 23.89
CA ARG A 62 -1.49 13.21 24.18
C ARG A 62 -2.85 12.96 23.53
N TYR A 63 -2.87 12.34 22.35
CA TYR A 63 -4.09 12.04 21.60
C TYR A 63 -4.52 10.56 21.72
N GLY A 64 -3.85 9.77 22.58
CA GLY A 64 -4.17 8.35 22.78
C GLY A 64 -3.96 7.48 21.54
N LEU A 65 -3.08 7.90 20.63
CA LEU A 65 -2.79 7.20 19.38
C LEU A 65 -1.57 6.30 19.51
N ARG A 66 -1.62 5.12 18.88
CA ARG A 66 -0.48 4.19 18.82
C ARG A 66 0.12 4.13 17.42
N VAL A 67 1.28 3.47 17.32
CA VAL A 67 1.97 3.24 16.05
C VAL A 67 2.36 1.77 15.97
N TRP A 68 1.92 1.11 14.90
CA TRP A 68 2.28 -0.27 14.58
C TRP A 68 3.08 -0.38 13.29
N THR A 69 2.95 0.64 12.44
CA THR A 69 3.46 0.66 11.07
C THR A 69 4.07 2.02 10.76
N LEU A 70 5.25 2.03 10.16
CA LEU A 70 5.80 3.19 9.46
C LEU A 70 5.66 2.99 7.95
N SER A 71 5.75 4.07 7.17
CA SER A 71 5.66 3.98 5.72
C SER A 71 6.69 4.84 5.03
N ASN A 72 7.42 4.26 4.08
CA ASN A 72 8.46 4.96 3.34
C ASN A 72 8.42 4.64 1.85
N HIS A 73 7.25 4.86 1.25
CA HIS A 73 6.98 4.65 -0.17
C HIS A 73 7.91 5.50 -1.04
N ALA A 74 8.15 6.74 -0.64
CA ALA A 74 8.99 7.67 -1.39
C ALA A 74 10.41 7.13 -1.55
N GLN A 75 11.11 6.78 -0.44
CA GLN A 75 12.48 6.25 -0.52
C GLN A 75 12.51 4.88 -1.18
N GLY A 76 11.53 4.03 -0.89
CA GLY A 76 11.37 2.72 -1.53
C GLY A 76 11.33 2.80 -3.07
N GLN A 77 10.56 3.75 -3.62
CA GLN A 77 10.47 3.97 -5.07
C GLN A 77 11.83 4.14 -5.72
N LEU A 78 12.73 4.92 -5.10
CA LEU A 78 14.02 5.26 -5.73
C LEU A 78 15.01 4.09 -5.75
N VAL A 79 14.76 2.97 -5.06
CA VAL A 79 15.75 1.90 -4.93
C VAL A 79 15.98 1.19 -6.26
N CYS A 80 14.92 0.80 -6.96
CA CYS A 80 15.00 0.07 -8.21
C CYS A 80 14.52 0.85 -9.43
N ASP A 81 13.88 2.02 -9.27
CA ASP A 81 13.32 2.71 -10.43
C ASP A 81 14.39 3.11 -11.44
N ASP A 82 14.06 2.91 -12.71
CA ASP A 82 14.89 3.33 -13.83
C ASP A 82 14.01 3.74 -15.02
N PRO A 83 14.14 4.98 -15.54
CA PRO A 83 15.06 6.04 -15.11
C PRO A 83 14.58 6.82 -13.88
N LEU A 84 15.54 7.42 -13.15
CA LEU A 84 15.26 8.49 -12.20
C LEU A 84 15.19 9.84 -12.93
N ASP A 85 14.21 10.67 -12.56
CA ASP A 85 13.89 11.93 -13.21
C ASP A 85 13.34 12.98 -12.20
N PHE A 86 12.82 14.10 -12.71
CA PHE A 86 12.26 15.19 -11.89
C PHE A 86 11.14 14.75 -10.92
N ARG A 87 10.40 13.67 -11.22
CA ARG A 87 9.36 13.12 -10.32
C ARG A 87 9.99 12.57 -9.06
N HIS A 88 11.12 11.89 -9.23
CA HIS A 88 11.91 11.29 -8.15
C HIS A 88 12.58 12.38 -7.31
N GLN A 89 13.16 13.40 -7.96
CA GLN A 89 13.73 14.56 -7.26
C GLN A 89 12.72 15.23 -6.31
N ASN A 90 11.45 15.33 -6.73
CA ASN A 90 10.40 15.95 -5.94
C ASN A 90 10.01 15.15 -4.68
N ILE A 91 10.30 13.85 -4.63
CA ILE A 91 9.93 12.98 -3.50
C ILE A 91 11.12 12.47 -2.67
N ALA A 92 12.33 12.53 -3.22
CA ALA A 92 13.55 12.01 -2.59
C ALA A 92 13.97 12.80 -1.34
N GLY A 93 13.73 14.11 -1.33
CA GLY A 93 14.38 15.03 -0.38
C GLY A 93 15.85 15.30 -0.75
N SER A 94 16.38 16.44 -0.31
CA SER A 94 17.69 16.93 -0.73
C SER A 94 18.85 16.00 -0.39
N ARG A 95 18.79 15.33 0.77
CA ARG A 95 19.85 14.42 1.23
C ARG A 95 19.94 13.15 0.38
N THR A 96 18.81 12.55 0.03
CA THR A 96 18.78 11.37 -0.86
C THR A 96 19.10 11.77 -2.29
N TRP A 97 18.54 12.89 -2.78
CA TRP A 97 18.80 13.34 -4.14
C TRP A 97 20.28 13.67 -4.37
N GLY A 98 20.90 14.46 -3.48
CA GLY A 98 22.29 14.88 -3.62
C GLY A 98 22.51 15.64 -4.94
N ASP A 99 23.45 15.15 -5.74
CA ASP A 99 23.78 15.64 -7.08
C ASP A 99 22.87 15.10 -8.20
N GLY A 100 21.98 14.15 -7.89
CA GLY A 100 21.10 13.50 -8.85
C GLY A 100 21.76 12.38 -9.66
N ASP A 101 22.98 11.95 -9.33
CA ASP A 101 23.57 10.75 -9.93
C ASP A 101 22.69 9.52 -9.63
N PRO A 102 22.19 8.78 -10.64
CA PRO A 102 21.18 7.76 -10.41
C PRO A 102 21.58 6.65 -9.43
N GLU A 103 22.81 6.14 -9.51
CA GLU A 103 23.26 5.10 -8.57
C GLU A 103 23.55 5.67 -7.18
N GLY A 104 24.07 6.90 -7.09
CA GLY A 104 24.17 7.64 -5.84
C GLY A 104 22.82 7.82 -5.14
N VAL A 105 21.77 8.19 -5.90
CA VAL A 105 20.40 8.33 -5.38
C VAL A 105 19.85 6.99 -4.92
N ARG A 106 19.96 5.92 -5.72
CA ARG A 106 19.52 4.56 -5.37
C ARG A 106 20.19 4.06 -4.09
N ALA A 107 21.51 4.25 -3.97
CA ALA A 107 22.26 3.83 -2.79
C ALA A 107 21.80 4.58 -1.52
N ARG A 108 21.66 5.91 -1.60
CA ARG A 108 21.18 6.71 -0.46
C ARG A 108 19.73 6.38 -0.07
N ALA A 109 18.88 6.09 -1.06
CA ALA A 109 17.51 5.67 -0.83
C ALA A 109 17.45 4.31 -0.12
N ALA A 110 18.27 3.34 -0.54
CA ALA A 110 18.39 2.05 0.14
C ALA A 110 18.83 2.22 1.60
N GLU A 111 19.78 3.12 1.88
CA GLU A 111 20.19 3.44 3.26
C GLU A 111 19.06 4.08 4.08
N GLN A 112 18.24 4.95 3.48
CA GLN A 112 17.05 5.50 4.15
C GLN A 112 16.02 4.41 4.50
N VAL A 113 15.79 3.44 3.61
CA VAL A 113 14.89 2.32 3.88
C VAL A 113 15.42 1.45 5.03
N LYS A 114 16.73 1.16 5.06
CA LYS A 114 17.38 0.46 6.20
C LYS A 114 17.20 1.21 7.52
N LYS A 115 17.48 2.52 7.53
CA LYS A 115 17.27 3.39 8.70
C LYS A 115 15.82 3.40 9.17
N THR A 116 14.86 3.28 8.25
CA THR A 116 13.44 3.20 8.58
C THR A 116 13.12 1.94 9.40
N ALA A 117 13.76 0.79 9.13
CA ALA A 117 13.60 -0.42 9.94
C ALA A 117 14.12 -0.23 11.38
N ILE A 118 15.31 0.37 11.52
CA ILE A 118 15.92 0.70 12.83
C ILE A 118 15.00 1.62 13.63
N LEU A 119 14.45 2.65 12.96
CA LEU A 119 13.52 3.57 13.59
C LEU A 119 12.19 2.90 13.97
N ALA A 120 11.65 2.04 13.12
CA ALA A 120 10.45 1.26 13.43
C ALA A 120 10.64 0.45 14.71
N ARG A 121 11.78 -0.24 14.85
CA ARG A 121 12.14 -0.95 16.08
C ARG A 121 12.18 -0.04 17.31
N LYS A 122 12.82 1.14 17.21
CA LYS A 122 12.86 2.15 18.30
C LYS A 122 11.48 2.72 18.69
N LEU A 123 10.54 2.72 17.75
CA LEU A 123 9.15 3.13 17.99
C LEU A 123 8.24 1.98 18.46
N GLY A 124 8.73 0.74 18.44
CA GLY A 124 7.91 -0.45 18.72
C GLY A 124 6.97 -0.84 17.58
N ALA A 125 7.17 -0.28 16.39
CA ALA A 125 6.47 -0.67 15.17
C ALA A 125 7.09 -1.95 14.60
N GLY A 126 6.26 -2.89 14.16
CA GLY A 126 6.70 -4.20 13.66
C GLY A 126 6.73 -4.30 12.14
N VAL A 127 6.21 -3.28 11.44
CA VAL A 127 6.07 -3.27 9.97
C VAL A 127 6.50 -1.92 9.40
N VAL A 128 7.17 -1.95 8.25
CA VAL A 128 7.35 -0.78 7.38
C VAL A 128 6.69 -1.07 6.03
N THR A 129 5.72 -0.25 5.62
CA THR A 129 5.16 -0.32 4.26
C THR A 129 5.99 0.50 3.30
N GLY A 130 6.01 0.11 2.03
CA GLY A 130 6.78 0.83 1.03
C GLY A 130 6.61 0.33 -0.38
N PHE A 131 7.37 0.97 -1.24
CA PHE A 131 7.56 0.64 -2.64
C PHE A 131 8.96 0.10 -2.88
N THR A 132 9.19 -0.43 -4.06
CA THR A 132 10.52 -0.91 -4.50
C THR A 132 11.11 -0.09 -5.63
N GLY A 133 10.25 0.57 -6.41
CA GLY A 133 10.54 0.93 -7.79
C GLY A 133 10.72 -0.30 -8.67
N SER A 134 11.03 -0.07 -9.95
CA SER A 134 11.29 -1.16 -10.88
C SER A 134 12.18 -0.72 -12.04
N LYS A 135 13.22 -1.51 -12.29
CA LYS A 135 14.09 -1.31 -13.46
C LYS A 135 13.36 -1.54 -14.78
N ILE A 136 12.32 -2.38 -14.76
CA ILE A 136 11.65 -2.95 -15.93
C ILE A 136 10.20 -2.50 -16.10
N TRP A 137 9.65 -1.67 -15.19
CA TRP A 137 8.27 -1.17 -15.31
C TRP A 137 8.01 -0.48 -16.66
N ARG A 138 9.00 0.26 -17.18
CA ARG A 138 8.91 0.94 -18.48
C ARG A 138 8.60 0.00 -19.66
N TYR A 139 8.79 -1.31 -19.49
CA TYR A 139 8.58 -2.34 -20.50
C TYR A 139 7.21 -3.02 -20.41
N VAL A 140 6.30 -2.54 -19.55
CA VAL A 140 4.95 -3.13 -19.38
C VAL A 140 4.16 -3.28 -20.69
N ALA A 141 4.41 -2.41 -21.68
CA ALA A 141 3.77 -2.47 -22.99
C ALA A 141 4.37 -3.50 -23.95
N MET A 142 5.57 -4.02 -23.65
CA MET A 142 6.34 -5.00 -24.44
C MET A 142 6.60 -4.64 -25.92
N TYR A 143 6.43 -3.37 -26.31
CA TYR A 143 6.77 -2.89 -27.65
C TYR A 143 7.61 -1.59 -27.60
N PRO A 144 8.75 -1.51 -28.32
CA PRO A 144 9.36 -2.58 -29.13
C PRO A 144 9.68 -3.83 -28.29
N PRO A 145 9.72 -5.05 -28.88
CA PRO A 145 9.90 -6.29 -28.14
C PRO A 145 11.10 -6.24 -27.21
N VAL A 146 10.90 -6.69 -25.98
CA VAL A 146 11.93 -6.73 -24.93
C VAL A 146 12.36 -8.18 -24.72
N PRO A 147 13.65 -8.51 -24.89
CA PRO A 147 14.16 -9.86 -24.63
C PRO A 147 13.87 -10.31 -23.19
N GLU A 148 13.62 -11.60 -23.01
CA GLU A 148 13.35 -12.19 -21.69
C GLU A 148 14.50 -11.93 -20.69
N GLU A 149 15.75 -12.00 -21.15
CA GLU A 149 16.94 -11.69 -20.34
C GLU A 149 16.92 -10.27 -19.72
N VAL A 150 16.28 -9.30 -20.38
CA VAL A 150 16.12 -7.94 -19.85
C VAL A 150 15.08 -7.91 -18.73
N ILE A 151 14.01 -8.70 -18.87
CA ILE A 151 13.00 -8.85 -17.81
C ILE A 151 13.60 -9.59 -16.62
N ASP A 152 14.35 -10.67 -16.86
CA ASP A 152 15.03 -11.45 -15.84
C ASP A 152 16.04 -10.61 -15.03
N ASP A 153 16.84 -9.78 -15.72
CA ASP A 153 17.75 -8.86 -15.04
C ASP A 153 17.02 -7.83 -14.18
N GLY A 154 15.77 -7.47 -14.49
CA GLY A 154 14.95 -6.62 -13.62
C GLY A 154 14.68 -7.23 -12.25
N TYR A 155 14.31 -8.51 -12.20
CA TYR A 155 14.11 -9.23 -10.94
C TYR A 155 15.43 -9.52 -10.23
N ALA A 156 16.50 -9.81 -10.98
CA ALA A 156 17.84 -9.97 -10.41
C ALA A 156 18.37 -8.65 -9.81
N ASP A 157 18.11 -7.51 -10.45
CA ASP A 157 18.44 -6.18 -9.93
C ASP A 157 17.70 -5.87 -8.64
N PHE A 158 16.38 -6.13 -8.60
CA PHE A 158 15.59 -6.06 -7.39
C PHE A 158 16.22 -6.90 -6.27
N ALA A 159 16.51 -8.18 -6.51
CA ALA A 159 17.10 -9.05 -5.51
C ALA A 159 18.48 -8.55 -5.02
N ARG A 160 19.35 -8.10 -5.93
CA ARG A 160 20.68 -7.55 -5.57
C ARG A 160 20.57 -6.33 -4.66
N ARG A 161 19.60 -5.44 -4.91
CA ARG A 161 19.43 -4.19 -4.16
C ARG A 161 18.68 -4.40 -2.84
N TRP A 162 17.65 -5.24 -2.85
CA TRP A 162 16.76 -5.42 -1.71
C TRP A 162 17.24 -6.43 -0.68
N ASN A 163 18.05 -7.43 -1.05
CA ASN A 163 18.57 -8.38 -0.06
C ASN A 163 19.37 -7.71 1.07
N PRO A 164 20.35 -6.82 0.79
CA PRO A 164 21.07 -6.09 1.85
C PRO A 164 20.18 -5.17 2.69
N ILE A 165 19.08 -4.65 2.13
CA ILE A 165 18.09 -3.88 2.89
C ILE A 165 17.37 -4.81 3.86
N MET A 166 16.89 -5.94 3.35
CA MET A 166 16.14 -6.90 4.13
C MET A 166 16.98 -7.57 5.23
N ASP A 167 18.30 -7.67 5.06
CA ASP A 167 19.19 -8.15 6.14
C ASP A 167 19.13 -7.24 7.38
N VAL A 168 18.95 -5.94 7.18
CA VAL A 168 18.70 -4.99 8.29
C VAL A 168 17.33 -5.22 8.91
N PHE A 169 16.29 -5.41 8.09
CA PHE A 169 14.95 -5.72 8.59
C PHE A 169 14.93 -6.99 9.46
N ASP A 170 15.58 -8.05 9.01
CA ASP A 170 15.74 -9.29 9.78
C ASP A 170 16.47 -9.02 11.11
N SER A 171 17.56 -8.25 11.09
CA SER A 171 18.33 -7.92 12.30
C SER A 171 17.54 -7.09 13.34
N GLU A 172 16.65 -6.22 12.87
CA GLU A 172 15.80 -5.38 13.71
C GLU A 172 14.51 -6.08 14.16
N GLY A 173 14.23 -7.28 13.63
CA GLY A 173 12.97 -7.99 13.87
C GLY A 173 11.75 -7.23 13.34
N VAL A 174 11.93 -6.47 12.26
CA VAL A 174 10.90 -5.68 11.58
C VAL A 174 10.61 -6.29 10.22
N ARG A 175 9.36 -6.23 9.77
CA ARG A 175 8.97 -6.73 8.45
C ARG A 175 8.75 -5.60 7.46
N PHE A 176 9.15 -5.79 6.22
CA PHE A 176 8.80 -4.93 5.11
C PHE A 176 7.53 -5.44 4.42
N ALA A 177 6.62 -4.52 4.09
CA ALA A 177 5.37 -4.81 3.41
C ALA A 177 5.31 -4.01 2.11
N LEU A 178 5.65 -4.65 0.98
CA LEU A 178 5.54 -4.05 -0.34
C LEU A 178 4.06 -3.82 -0.68
N GLU A 179 3.67 -2.58 -0.96
CA GLU A 179 2.38 -2.32 -1.60
C GLU A 179 2.46 -2.74 -3.07
N VAL A 180 1.72 -3.78 -3.44
CA VAL A 180 1.64 -4.26 -4.83
C VAL A 180 0.89 -3.22 -5.65
N HIS A 181 1.63 -2.47 -6.45
CA HIS A 181 1.20 -1.20 -7.02
C HIS A 181 1.79 -0.99 -8.43
N PRO A 182 1.06 -0.35 -9.37
CA PRO A 182 1.60 -0.01 -10.69
C PRO A 182 2.83 0.89 -10.58
N SER A 183 3.92 0.58 -11.30
CA SER A 183 5.30 1.12 -11.16
C SER A 183 6.28 0.25 -10.39
N GLU A 184 5.80 -0.72 -9.61
CA GLU A 184 6.66 -1.51 -8.75
C GLU A 184 7.21 -2.75 -9.44
N ILE A 185 8.14 -3.48 -8.81
CA ILE A 185 8.60 -4.77 -9.35
C ILE A 185 7.48 -5.82 -9.31
N ALA A 186 6.61 -5.73 -8.29
CA ALA A 186 5.36 -6.46 -8.18
C ALA A 186 4.19 -5.49 -8.28
N TYR A 187 3.45 -5.58 -9.38
CA TYR A 187 2.30 -4.71 -9.68
C TYR A 187 1.02 -5.50 -10.00
N ASP A 188 1.08 -6.82 -10.04
CA ASP A 188 -0.03 -7.73 -10.25
C ASP A 188 0.19 -9.07 -9.54
N TYR A 189 -0.72 -10.03 -9.72
CA TYR A 189 -0.62 -11.36 -9.11
C TYR A 189 0.67 -12.11 -9.49
N TRP A 190 1.01 -12.16 -10.79
CA TRP A 190 2.12 -12.99 -11.28
C TRP A 190 3.48 -12.37 -11.01
N THR A 191 3.58 -11.05 -11.13
CA THR A 191 4.77 -10.30 -10.73
C THR A 191 4.98 -10.37 -9.22
N THR A 192 3.92 -10.40 -8.40
CA THR A 192 4.04 -10.67 -6.95
C THR A 192 4.66 -12.03 -6.67
N ALA A 193 4.15 -13.10 -7.31
CA ALA A 193 4.72 -14.44 -7.14
C ALA A 193 6.20 -14.48 -7.53
N ARG A 194 6.55 -13.87 -8.68
CA ARG A 194 7.92 -13.83 -9.21
C ARG A 194 8.86 -12.98 -8.35
N THR A 195 8.39 -11.86 -7.79
CA THR A 195 9.16 -11.03 -6.85
C THR A 195 9.45 -11.78 -5.56
N LEU A 196 8.48 -12.52 -5.03
CA LEU A 196 8.70 -13.36 -3.85
C LEU A 196 9.73 -14.46 -4.13
N GLU A 197 9.70 -15.09 -5.30
CA GLU A 197 10.73 -16.06 -5.72
C GLU A 197 12.11 -15.41 -5.85
N ALA A 198 12.20 -14.23 -6.47
CA ALA A 198 13.46 -13.52 -6.66
C ALA A 198 14.17 -13.14 -5.34
N ILE A 199 13.41 -13.01 -4.26
CA ILE A 199 13.92 -12.73 -2.91
C ILE A 199 13.88 -13.94 -1.97
N ASP A 200 13.85 -15.14 -2.55
CA ASP A 200 13.86 -16.44 -1.85
C ASP A 200 12.75 -16.58 -0.80
N ARG A 201 11.61 -15.93 -1.08
CA ARG A 201 10.42 -15.86 -0.22
C ARG A 201 10.74 -15.50 1.24
N ARG A 202 11.80 -14.73 1.47
CA ARG A 202 12.31 -14.42 2.81
C ARG A 202 11.23 -13.82 3.72
N SER A 203 11.23 -14.21 4.99
CA SER A 203 10.17 -13.81 5.94
C SER A 203 10.14 -12.31 6.24
N ALA A 204 11.26 -11.59 6.15
CA ALA A 204 11.24 -10.13 6.29
C ALA A 204 10.45 -9.42 5.20
N PHE A 205 10.27 -10.02 4.01
CA PHE A 205 9.61 -9.39 2.87
C PHE A 205 8.20 -9.95 2.67
N GLY A 206 7.20 -9.10 2.81
CA GLY A 206 5.79 -9.42 2.57
C GLY A 206 5.07 -8.30 1.84
N ILE A 207 3.76 -8.24 2.02
CA ILE A 207 2.83 -7.46 1.21
C ILE A 207 2.02 -6.52 2.10
N ASN A 208 1.93 -5.27 1.68
CA ASN A 208 0.87 -4.35 2.07
C ASN A 208 -0.28 -4.51 1.08
N TRP A 209 -1.40 -5.05 1.53
CA TRP A 209 -2.53 -5.29 0.65
C TRP A 209 -3.35 -4.01 0.51
N ASP A 210 -3.37 -3.45 -0.69
CA ASP A 210 -4.23 -2.34 -1.10
C ASP A 210 -5.04 -2.79 -2.34
N PRO A 211 -6.37 -2.93 -2.24
CA PRO A 211 -7.17 -3.46 -3.34
C PRO A 211 -7.41 -2.44 -4.47
N SER A 212 -7.10 -1.16 -4.26
CA SER A 212 -7.51 -0.08 -5.16
C SER A 212 -7.01 -0.23 -6.60
N HIS A 213 -5.80 -0.76 -6.81
CA HIS A 213 -5.22 -0.96 -8.15
C HIS A 213 -5.65 -2.28 -8.78
N MET A 214 -5.87 -3.31 -7.95
CA MET A 214 -6.41 -4.60 -8.38
C MET A 214 -7.75 -4.43 -9.11
N MET A 215 -8.58 -3.47 -8.67
CA MET A 215 -9.88 -3.19 -9.27
C MET A 215 -9.85 -2.82 -10.76
N TRP A 216 -8.88 -2.01 -11.22
CA TRP A 216 -8.83 -1.60 -12.64
C TRP A 216 -8.03 -2.58 -13.52
N GLN A 217 -7.17 -3.38 -12.87
CA GLN A 217 -6.46 -4.50 -13.50
C GLN A 217 -7.34 -5.76 -13.64
N ASP A 218 -8.56 -5.77 -13.10
CA ASP A 218 -9.43 -6.95 -12.96
C ASP A 218 -8.76 -8.11 -12.21
N ILE A 219 -7.88 -7.78 -11.26
CA ILE A 219 -7.33 -8.76 -10.32
C ILE A 219 -8.36 -8.95 -9.21
N ASP A 220 -8.68 -10.20 -8.87
CA ASP A 220 -9.56 -10.50 -7.76
C ASP A 220 -8.83 -10.26 -6.42
N PRO A 221 -9.19 -9.22 -5.65
CA PRO A 221 -8.47 -8.88 -4.43
C PRO A 221 -8.70 -9.91 -3.32
N ALA A 222 -9.80 -10.68 -3.37
CA ALA A 222 -10.10 -11.72 -2.39
C ALA A 222 -9.27 -12.99 -2.64
N ASN A 223 -9.11 -13.41 -3.88
CA ASN A 223 -8.22 -14.54 -4.19
C ASN A 223 -6.75 -14.16 -3.94
N PHE A 224 -6.36 -12.92 -4.28
CA PHE A 224 -5.01 -12.42 -4.01
C PHE A 224 -4.65 -12.52 -2.51
N ILE A 225 -5.51 -12.00 -1.62
CA ILE A 225 -5.22 -12.00 -0.18
C ILE A 225 -5.19 -13.42 0.41
N VAL A 226 -5.96 -14.36 -0.16
CA VAL A 226 -5.98 -15.77 0.26
C VAL A 226 -4.71 -16.49 -0.19
N ASP A 227 -4.33 -16.36 -1.45
CA ASP A 227 -3.17 -17.07 -2.00
C ASP A 227 -1.84 -16.59 -1.41
N PHE A 228 -1.76 -15.31 -1.05
CA PHE A 228 -0.58 -14.72 -0.41
C PHE A 228 -0.76 -14.48 1.10
N ALA A 229 -1.69 -15.19 1.76
CA ALA A 229 -2.05 -14.98 3.17
C ALA A 229 -0.84 -15.07 4.13
N ASP A 230 0.14 -15.92 3.83
CA ASP A 230 1.38 -16.09 4.61
C ASP A 230 2.37 -14.92 4.45
N ARG A 231 2.07 -13.95 3.57
CA ARG A 231 2.87 -12.75 3.30
C ARG A 231 2.10 -11.45 3.50
N ILE A 232 0.82 -11.46 3.88
CA ILE A 232 0.07 -10.23 4.17
C ILE A 232 0.52 -9.67 5.53
N TYR A 233 1.28 -8.59 5.51
CA TYR A 233 1.84 -7.98 6.72
C TYR A 233 1.14 -6.69 7.11
N HIS A 234 0.47 -6.04 6.16
CA HIS A 234 -0.32 -4.83 6.36
C HIS A 234 -1.49 -4.77 5.37
N VAL A 235 -2.49 -3.93 5.65
CA VAL A 235 -3.70 -3.73 4.84
C VAL A 235 -4.01 -2.25 4.79
N ASP A 236 -4.06 -1.67 3.60
CA ASP A 236 -4.55 -0.33 3.35
C ASP A 236 -5.90 -0.35 2.66
N CYS A 237 -6.92 0.19 3.33
CA CYS A 237 -8.28 0.26 2.80
C CYS A 237 -8.44 1.49 1.90
N LYS A 238 -8.01 1.38 0.64
CA LYS A 238 -8.15 2.43 -0.36
C LYS A 238 -9.20 2.06 -1.42
N ASP A 239 -10.01 3.05 -1.80
CA ASP A 239 -11.17 2.84 -2.66
C ASP A 239 -10.93 3.34 -4.09
N THR A 240 -11.40 2.58 -5.08
CA THR A 240 -11.32 2.90 -6.50
C THR A 240 -12.67 2.71 -7.16
N ARG A 241 -13.15 3.76 -7.85
CA ARG A 241 -14.39 3.66 -8.63
C ARG A 241 -14.10 3.45 -10.12
N ILE A 242 -14.52 2.31 -10.65
CA ILE A 242 -14.59 2.07 -12.09
C ILE A 242 -15.86 2.72 -12.65
N ARG A 243 -15.70 3.61 -13.64
CA ARG A 243 -16.82 4.31 -14.27
C ARG A 243 -17.51 3.42 -15.30
N ALA A 244 -18.78 3.71 -15.57
CA ALA A 244 -19.56 2.99 -16.58
C ALA A 244 -18.87 3.11 -17.95
N LYS A 245 -18.74 1.98 -18.64
CA LYS A 245 -18.05 1.88 -19.92
C LYS A 245 -19.00 2.37 -21.03
N ASP A 246 -18.74 3.56 -21.55
CA ASP A 246 -19.36 4.08 -22.78
C ASP A 246 -18.47 3.87 -24.03
N GLY A 247 -17.36 3.13 -23.86
CA GLY A 247 -16.36 2.83 -24.89
C GLY A 247 -15.23 3.86 -25.01
N ARG A 248 -15.32 5.03 -24.35
CA ARG A 248 -14.31 6.10 -24.48
C ARG A 248 -13.26 6.10 -23.37
N VAL A 249 -13.65 5.68 -22.16
CA VAL A 249 -12.76 5.66 -20.98
C VAL A 249 -11.93 4.37 -20.99
N GLY A 250 -10.62 4.50 -21.23
CA GLY A 250 -9.67 3.38 -21.23
C GLY A 250 -9.06 3.14 -19.85
N ARG A 251 -8.67 1.88 -19.56
CA ARG A 251 -8.12 1.46 -18.24
C ARG A 251 -6.90 2.25 -17.79
N LEU A 252 -6.05 2.67 -18.71
CA LEU A 252 -4.79 3.38 -18.44
C LEU A 252 -4.99 4.85 -18.03
N GLY A 253 -6.23 5.35 -17.99
CA GLY A 253 -6.53 6.71 -17.53
C GLY A 253 -6.10 7.85 -18.46
N SER A 254 -5.48 7.54 -19.61
CA SER A 254 -5.13 8.50 -20.67
C SER A 254 -4.25 9.66 -20.21
N HIS A 255 -3.40 9.44 -19.20
CA HIS A 255 -2.57 10.47 -18.54
C HIS A 255 -3.38 11.67 -18.02
N LEU A 256 -4.67 11.49 -17.74
CA LEU A 256 -5.53 12.54 -17.24
C LEU A 256 -5.32 12.74 -15.72
N PRO A 257 -5.44 13.98 -15.22
CA PRO A 257 -5.41 14.25 -13.78
C PRO A 257 -6.51 13.48 -13.02
N TRP A 258 -6.22 13.12 -11.76
CA TRP A 258 -7.20 12.52 -10.87
C TRP A 258 -8.50 13.33 -10.78
N GLY A 259 -9.64 12.64 -10.78
CA GLY A 259 -10.97 13.26 -10.76
C GLY A 259 -11.52 13.68 -12.12
N SER A 260 -10.68 13.68 -13.17
CA SER A 260 -11.09 14.04 -14.53
C SER A 260 -12.19 13.10 -15.05
N PRO A 261 -13.19 13.60 -15.82
CA PRO A 261 -14.29 12.78 -16.31
C PRO A 261 -13.88 11.56 -17.14
N GLY A 262 -12.77 11.69 -17.87
CA GLY A 262 -12.19 10.65 -18.73
C GLY A 262 -11.17 9.72 -18.06
N ALA A 263 -10.83 9.91 -16.78
CA ALA A 263 -9.90 9.03 -16.07
C ALA A 263 -10.61 7.73 -15.66
N ALA A 264 -10.01 6.57 -15.98
CA ALA A 264 -10.41 5.29 -15.40
C ALA A 264 -9.92 5.20 -13.96
N GLY A 265 -10.73 4.58 -13.09
CA GLY A 265 -10.32 4.28 -11.72
C GLY A 265 -9.85 5.51 -10.94
N THR A 266 -10.76 6.45 -10.63
CA THR A 266 -10.42 7.56 -9.72
C THR A 266 -10.59 7.10 -8.27
N SER A 267 -9.63 7.43 -7.40
CA SER A 267 -9.81 7.26 -5.94
C SER A 267 -11.10 7.97 -5.51
N SER A 268 -12.09 7.23 -5.03
CA SER A 268 -13.32 7.82 -4.51
C SER A 268 -13.09 8.31 -3.08
N ARG A 269 -13.74 9.42 -2.71
CA ARG A 269 -14.00 9.66 -1.28
C ARG A 269 -14.78 8.46 -0.76
N PRO A 270 -14.45 7.90 0.42
CA PRO A 270 -15.27 6.88 1.05
C PRO A 270 -16.71 7.40 1.08
N VAL A 271 -17.65 6.55 0.67
CA VAL A 271 -19.05 6.90 0.43
C VAL A 271 -19.55 7.76 1.58
N ARG A 272 -19.88 9.03 1.28
CA ARG A 272 -20.59 9.88 2.23
C ARG A 272 -21.88 9.14 2.56
N ALA A 273 -21.98 8.62 3.78
CA ALA A 273 -23.23 8.09 4.32
C ALA A 273 -24.23 9.26 4.37
N THR A 274 -24.87 9.51 3.23
CA THR A 274 -26.00 10.40 3.19
C THR A 274 -27.15 9.62 3.81
N SER A 275 -27.34 9.83 5.10
CA SER A 275 -28.61 9.56 5.77
C SER A 275 -29.67 10.48 5.18
N ARG A 276 -30.09 10.20 3.95
CA ARG A 276 -31.41 10.62 3.51
C ARG A 276 -32.38 9.66 4.14
N SER A 277 -32.93 10.07 5.27
CA SER A 277 -34.14 9.51 5.85
C SER A 277 -35.26 9.55 4.79
N ARG A 278 -35.37 8.47 4.02
CA ARG A 278 -36.63 8.09 3.38
C ARG A 278 -37.08 6.82 4.07
N THR A 279 -37.91 7.01 5.07
CA THR A 279 -38.78 5.99 5.64
C THR A 279 -39.56 5.32 4.51
N ARG A 280 -39.07 4.16 4.06
CA ARG A 280 -39.91 3.12 3.47
C ARG A 280 -39.61 1.84 4.24
N SER A 281 -40.58 1.45 5.05
CA SER A 281 -40.61 0.20 5.79
C SER A 281 -40.42 -0.98 4.82
N ALA A 282 -39.25 -1.61 4.84
CA ALA A 282 -39.04 -2.90 4.21
C ALA A 282 -39.42 -4.00 5.22
N ARG A 283 -40.57 -4.64 4.98
CA ARG A 283 -40.93 -5.90 5.66
C ARG A 283 -40.00 -7.00 5.16
N TRP A 284 -39.41 -7.75 6.08
CA TRP A 284 -38.71 -9.00 5.80
C TRP A 284 -39.72 -10.09 5.42
N PRO A 285 -39.46 -10.93 4.39
CA PRO A 285 -40.30 -12.08 4.11
C PRO A 285 -40.08 -13.16 5.17
N ARG A 286 -41.16 -13.57 5.84
CA ARG A 286 -41.20 -14.76 6.70
C ARG A 286 -41.15 -16.00 5.82
N SER A 287 -40.29 -16.94 6.20
CA SER A 287 -40.26 -18.31 5.70
C SER A 287 -41.62 -19.00 5.92
N ALA A 288 -42.17 -19.60 4.86
CA ALA A 288 -43.33 -20.48 4.94
C ALA A 288 -42.87 -21.90 4.66
N THR A 289 -42.69 -22.68 5.73
CA THR A 289 -42.72 -24.13 5.70
C THR A 289 -44.16 -24.57 5.45
N THR A 290 -44.40 -25.32 4.37
CA THR A 290 -45.61 -26.12 4.20
C THR A 290 -45.21 -27.52 3.74
N ALA A 291 -45.54 -28.51 4.58
CA ALA A 291 -45.45 -29.93 4.27
C ALA A 291 -46.70 -30.38 3.49
N PRO A 292 -46.62 -31.39 2.60
CA PRO A 292 -47.81 -31.97 1.99
C PRO A 292 -48.34 -33.16 2.81
N SER A 293 -49.65 -33.19 3.02
CA SER A 293 -50.43 -34.33 3.54
C SER A 293 -50.73 -35.37 2.45
N PRO A 294 -50.94 -36.66 2.79
CA PRO A 294 -51.01 -37.75 1.82
C PRO A 294 -52.39 -37.87 1.16
N SER A 295 -52.40 -38.17 -0.14
CA SER A 295 -53.60 -38.54 -0.89
C SER A 295 -53.94 -40.02 -0.66
N SER A 296 -55.20 -40.27 -0.33
CA SER A 296 -55.85 -41.58 -0.43
C SER A 296 -56.76 -41.57 -1.65
N GLY A 297 -56.64 -42.57 -2.51
CA GLY A 297 -57.46 -42.70 -3.73
C GLY A 297 -57.26 -44.06 -4.40
N ARG A 298 -58.36 -44.81 -4.50
CA ARG A 298 -58.48 -46.23 -4.87
C ARG A 298 -58.17 -46.56 -6.33
N MET A 299 -57.78 -47.83 -6.54
CA MET A 299 -57.90 -48.59 -7.80
C MET A 299 -59.35 -48.71 -8.28
N PRO A 300 -59.56 -48.89 -9.60
CA PRO A 300 -60.35 -50.04 -10.04
C PRO A 300 -59.80 -50.73 -11.31
N GLY A 301 -60.05 -52.04 -11.41
CA GLY A 301 -60.19 -52.78 -12.69
C GLY A 301 -58.91 -53.27 -13.33
#